data_AF-A0A947HFJ0-F1
#
_entry.id   AF-A0A947HFJ0-F1
#
_cell.length_a   1.000
_cell.length_b   1.000
_cell.length_c   1.000
_cell.angle_alpha   90.00
_cell.angle_beta   90.00
_cell.angle_gamma   90.00
#
_symmetry.space_group_name_H-M   'P 1'
#
loop_
_entity.id
_entity.type
_entity.pdbx_description
1 polymer ?
#
loop_
_entity_poly.entity_id
_entity_poly.type
_entity_poly.pdbx_seq_one_letter_code
_entity_poly.pdbx_strand_id
1 'polypeptide(L)'
;MLDLKELSLQSQKLQSRNQLRQDDGKAEYHKAVGYLKVYISQPNRDTLLLAIQALMQASRLNRSDPMPYVLLGRLYWSMGLTELALRYLKASQFLAPDLPAVRELRELLTTGQKPDTLSDEAPPVGDSEETDFDALYDELEKMIQTELQFVMGMNLDLKPSTEPDWIAALDEHLKRLRQSSMLISENLHLVDLEFDTSELKQLFRPVEQRLKQLENLSIQTQKISDLLTQILSTLALVDAQLNHSNFGETHLESILDQCDGFADQIDDFQSQGYSISSLEIQYEALVAKMELWQDKIDQNI
;
A
#
# COMPACT_ATOMS: atom_id res chain seq x y z
N MET A 1 19.58 13.35 -37.35
CA MET A 1 20.85 13.44 -36.59
C MET A 1 20.45 13.27 -35.13
N LEU A 2 20.84 12.17 -34.46
CA LEU A 2 20.56 11.97 -33.03
C LEU A 2 21.41 12.94 -32.22
N ASP A 3 20.80 13.72 -31.33
CA ASP A 3 21.53 14.67 -30.47
C ASP A 3 22.27 13.90 -29.36
N LEU A 4 23.60 13.87 -29.45
CA LEU A 4 24.46 13.22 -28.46
C LEU A 4 24.28 13.79 -27.04
N LYS A 5 23.86 15.06 -26.91
CA LYS A 5 23.60 15.67 -25.61
C LYS A 5 22.34 15.08 -24.95
N GLU A 6 21.30 14.83 -25.73
CA GLU A 6 20.05 14.24 -25.23
C GLU A 6 20.29 12.79 -24.75
N LEU A 7 21.06 12.00 -25.52
CA LEU A 7 21.45 10.64 -25.11
C LEU A 7 22.28 10.63 -23.82
N SER A 8 23.22 11.57 -23.68
CA SER A 8 24.01 11.70 -22.45
C SER A 8 23.13 12.02 -21.24
N LEU A 9 22.16 12.94 -21.40
CA LEU A 9 21.23 13.31 -20.31
C LEU A 9 20.34 12.13 -19.92
N GLN A 10 19.83 11.38 -20.90
CA GLN A 10 19.01 10.18 -20.66
C GLN A 10 19.82 9.09 -19.95
N SER A 11 21.08 8.85 -20.36
CA SER A 11 21.99 7.92 -19.69
C SER A 11 22.23 8.32 -18.24
N GLN A 12 22.48 9.61 -17.96
CA GLN A 12 22.68 10.10 -16.60
C GLN A 12 21.42 9.92 -15.73
N LYS A 13 20.23 10.18 -16.28
CA LYS A 13 18.95 9.93 -15.59
C LYS A 13 18.70 8.45 -15.30
N LEU A 14 19.09 7.56 -16.21
CA LEU A 14 18.99 6.11 -15.98
C LEU A 14 19.98 5.64 -14.91
N GLN A 15 21.21 6.17 -14.92
CA GLN A 15 22.21 5.88 -13.89
C GLN A 15 21.74 6.34 -12.51
N SER A 16 21.20 7.56 -12.38
CA SER A 16 20.69 8.06 -11.09
C SER A 16 19.49 7.25 -10.57
N ARG A 17 18.57 6.84 -11.45
CA ARG A 17 17.44 5.96 -11.07
C ARG A 17 17.91 4.56 -10.65
N ASN A 18 18.90 4.01 -11.33
CA ASN A 18 19.48 2.71 -10.96
C ASN A 18 20.20 2.81 -9.61
N GLN A 19 20.94 3.90 -9.37
CA GLN A 19 21.60 4.14 -8.09
C GLN A 19 20.57 4.23 -6.95
N LEU A 20 19.51 5.02 -7.12
CA LEU A 20 18.43 5.14 -6.14
C LEU A 20 17.80 3.78 -5.81
N ARG A 21 17.49 2.97 -6.83
CA ARG A 21 16.97 1.61 -6.63
C ARG A 21 17.94 0.70 -5.89
N GLN A 22 19.24 0.81 -6.15
CA GLN A 22 20.25 0.04 -5.43
C GLN A 22 20.34 0.47 -3.97
N ASP A 23 20.24 1.76 -3.68
CA ASP A 23 20.28 2.30 -2.32
C ASP A 23 19.01 1.93 -1.54
N ASP A 24 17.84 1.98 -2.17
CA ASP A 24 16.59 1.48 -1.58
C ASP A 24 16.67 -0.04 -1.32
N GLY A 25 17.21 -0.81 -2.28
CA GLY A 25 17.42 -2.24 -2.11
C GLY A 25 18.36 -2.57 -0.94
N LYS A 26 19.42 -1.78 -0.75
CA LYS A 26 20.29 -1.88 0.43
C LYS A 26 19.53 -1.54 1.70
N ALA A 27 18.71 -0.49 1.71
CA ALA A 27 17.93 -0.11 2.89
C ALA A 27 16.99 -1.25 3.33
N GLU A 28 16.27 -1.87 2.40
CA GLU A 28 15.41 -3.03 2.67
C GLU A 28 16.20 -4.24 3.18
N TYR A 29 17.39 -4.51 2.61
CA TYR A 29 18.27 -5.55 3.13
C TYR A 29 18.67 -5.30 4.59
N HIS A 30 19.00 -4.06 4.96
CA HIS A 30 19.33 -3.71 6.35
C HIS A 30 18.13 -3.87 7.29
N LYS A 31 16.92 -3.52 6.83
CA LYS A 31 15.68 -3.78 7.59
C LYS A 31 15.49 -5.27 7.83
N ALA A 32 15.63 -6.10 6.80
CA ALA A 32 15.55 -7.55 6.93
C ALA A 32 16.54 -8.10 7.96
N VAL A 33 17.81 -7.68 7.90
CA VAL A 33 18.83 -8.07 8.89
C VAL A 33 18.44 -7.60 10.30
N GLY A 34 17.83 -6.42 10.43
CA GLY A 34 17.26 -5.93 11.68
C GLY A 34 16.19 -6.86 12.24
N TYR A 35 15.21 -7.26 11.42
CA TYR A 35 14.17 -8.22 11.81
C TYR A 35 14.75 -9.58 12.19
N LEU A 36 15.76 -10.08 11.45
CA LEU A 36 16.44 -11.33 11.78
C LEU A 36 17.15 -11.27 13.14
N LYS A 37 17.78 -10.15 13.49
CA LYS A 37 18.39 -9.98 14.82
C LYS A 37 17.34 -10.02 15.94
N VAL A 38 16.18 -9.40 15.71
CA VAL A 38 15.06 -9.46 16.66
C VAL A 38 14.54 -10.89 16.78
N TYR A 39 14.35 -11.59 15.65
CA TYR A 39 13.90 -12.97 15.62
C TYR A 39 14.85 -13.93 16.36
N ILE A 40 16.17 -13.78 16.17
CA ILE A 40 17.19 -14.59 16.88
C ILE A 40 17.10 -14.34 18.40
N SER A 41 16.77 -13.12 18.81
CA SER A 41 16.64 -12.77 20.25
C SER A 41 15.30 -13.23 20.82
N GLN A 42 14.23 -13.18 20.03
CA GLN A 42 12.84 -13.47 20.39
C GLN A 42 12.15 -14.15 19.20
N PRO A 43 12.18 -15.49 19.12
CA PRO A 43 11.57 -16.22 18.01
C PRO A 43 10.06 -15.93 17.91
N ASN A 44 9.67 -15.26 16.83
CA ASN A 44 8.29 -14.90 16.52
C ASN A 44 8.06 -15.03 15.02
N ARG A 45 7.00 -15.76 14.63
CA ARG A 45 6.60 -15.99 13.24
C ARG A 45 6.39 -14.69 12.47
N ASP A 46 5.76 -13.68 13.07
CA ASP A 46 5.45 -12.41 12.41
C ASP A 46 6.74 -11.65 12.08
N THR A 47 7.71 -11.64 13.00
CA THR A 47 9.02 -11.03 12.78
C THR A 47 9.79 -11.72 11.66
N LEU A 48 9.71 -13.05 11.56
CA LEU A 48 10.33 -13.80 10.48
C LEU A 48 9.69 -13.48 9.13
N LEU A 49 8.36 -13.36 9.07
CA LEU A 49 7.64 -12.96 7.85
C LEU A 49 8.06 -11.56 7.40
N LEU A 50 8.17 -10.60 8.33
CA LEU A 50 8.67 -9.25 8.02
C LEU A 50 10.10 -9.28 7.46
N ALA A 51 10.96 -10.15 7.99
CA ALA A 51 12.31 -10.33 7.45
C ALA A 51 12.29 -10.88 6.02
N ILE A 52 11.49 -11.92 5.75
CA ILE A 52 11.35 -12.52 4.42
C ILE A 52 10.82 -11.48 3.42
N GLN A 53 9.77 -10.74 3.78
CA GLN A 53 9.20 -9.69 2.94
C GLN A 53 10.24 -8.61 2.58
N ALA A 54 11.01 -8.15 3.57
CA ALA A 54 12.07 -7.16 3.35
C ALA A 54 13.20 -7.70 2.45
N LEU A 55 13.60 -8.98 2.60
CA LEU A 55 14.58 -9.61 1.71
C LEU A 55 14.06 -9.75 0.28
N MET A 56 12.80 -10.15 0.12
CA MET A 56 12.16 -10.22 -1.19
C MET A 56 12.14 -8.84 -1.86
N GLN A 57 11.76 -7.79 -1.12
CA GLN A 57 11.76 -6.42 -1.64
C GLN A 57 13.17 -5.95 -2.01
N ALA A 58 14.19 -6.26 -1.18
CA ALA A 58 15.59 -5.97 -1.47
C ALA A 58 16.04 -6.62 -2.79
N SER A 59 15.71 -7.91 -3.00
CA SER A 59 16.05 -8.65 -4.23
C SER A 59 15.36 -8.07 -5.49
N ARG A 60 14.13 -7.55 -5.35
CA ARG A 60 13.39 -6.90 -6.43
C ARG A 60 14.00 -5.55 -6.83
N LEU A 61 14.42 -4.76 -5.84
CA LEU A 61 14.99 -3.43 -6.03
C LEU A 61 16.42 -3.50 -6.58
N ASN A 62 17.25 -4.41 -6.07
CA ASN A 62 18.65 -4.59 -6.46
C ASN A 62 18.94 -6.04 -6.89
N ARG A 63 18.53 -6.39 -8.11
CA ARG A 63 18.68 -7.76 -8.65
C ARG A 63 20.12 -8.23 -8.81
N SER A 64 21.08 -7.31 -8.84
CA SER A 64 22.51 -7.63 -8.93
C SER A 64 23.16 -8.00 -7.61
N ASP A 65 22.51 -7.72 -6.47
CA ASP A 65 23.05 -8.09 -5.16
C ASP A 65 22.70 -9.54 -4.83
N PRO A 66 23.70 -10.43 -4.65
CA PRO A 66 23.46 -11.83 -4.30
C PRO A 66 22.98 -12.03 -2.85
N MET A 67 23.24 -11.09 -1.94
CA MET A 67 23.04 -11.30 -0.50
C MET A 67 21.59 -11.56 -0.07
N PRO A 68 20.57 -10.83 -0.58
CA PRO A 68 19.17 -11.13 -0.28
C PRO A 68 18.78 -12.56 -0.66
N TYR A 69 19.25 -13.05 -1.83
CA TYR A 69 19.00 -14.41 -2.29
C TYR A 69 19.68 -15.43 -1.37
N VAL A 70 20.92 -15.19 -0.94
CA VAL A 70 21.61 -16.09 0.01
C VAL A 70 20.85 -16.18 1.33
N LEU A 71 20.39 -15.06 1.90
CA LEU A 71 19.65 -15.07 3.16
C LEU A 71 18.29 -15.75 3.01
N LEU A 72 17.55 -15.49 1.93
CA LEU A 72 16.30 -16.21 1.63
C LEU A 72 16.56 -17.72 1.54
N GLY A 73 17.61 -18.13 0.82
CA GLY A 73 17.99 -19.53 0.71
C GLY A 73 18.28 -20.18 2.06
N ARG A 74 19.02 -19.50 2.96
CA ARG A 74 19.27 -19.99 4.32
C ARG A 74 18.01 -20.09 5.16
N LEU A 75 17.14 -19.08 5.09
CA LEU A 75 15.88 -19.09 5.84
C LEU A 75 14.97 -20.22 5.38
N TYR A 76 14.77 -20.37 4.08
CA TYR A 76 13.97 -21.48 3.53
C TYR A 76 14.55 -22.84 3.90
N TRP A 77 15.88 -23.00 3.85
CA TRP A 77 16.54 -24.22 4.30
C TRP A 77 16.25 -24.52 5.77
N SER A 78 16.38 -23.52 6.65
CA SER A 78 16.10 -23.68 8.08
C SER A 78 14.63 -24.01 8.39
N MET A 79 13.71 -23.57 7.54
CA MET A 79 12.29 -23.90 7.62
C MET A 79 11.94 -25.26 6.99
N GLY A 80 12.92 -26.02 6.49
CA GLY A 80 12.69 -27.30 5.82
C GLY A 80 12.19 -27.18 4.37
N LEU A 81 12.15 -25.97 3.81
CA LEU A 81 11.70 -25.70 2.44
C LEU A 81 12.89 -25.81 1.47
N THR A 82 13.36 -27.05 1.25
CA THR A 82 14.61 -27.33 0.53
C THR A 82 14.60 -26.88 -0.94
N GLU A 83 13.51 -27.12 -1.67
CA GLU A 83 13.42 -26.72 -3.10
C GLU A 83 13.54 -25.20 -3.27
N LEU A 84 12.85 -24.47 -2.40
CA LEU A 84 12.96 -23.02 -2.33
C LEU A 84 14.40 -22.56 -2.06
N ALA A 85 15.05 -23.18 -1.08
CA ALA A 85 16.44 -22.87 -0.76
C ALA A 85 17.38 -23.11 -1.96
N LEU A 86 17.19 -24.21 -2.69
CA LEU A 86 17.95 -24.54 -3.91
C LEU A 86 17.72 -23.51 -5.02
N ARG A 87 16.48 -23.01 -5.20
CA ARG A 87 16.19 -21.96 -6.18
C ARG A 87 16.95 -20.67 -5.87
N TYR A 88 16.91 -20.23 -4.62
CA TYR A 88 17.64 -19.04 -4.18
C TYR A 88 19.17 -19.23 -4.19
N LEU A 89 19.65 -20.45 -3.95
CA LEU A 89 21.06 -20.81 -4.17
C LEU A 89 21.44 -20.67 -5.65
N LYS A 90 20.64 -21.21 -6.59
CA LYS A 90 20.91 -21.08 -8.03
C LYS A 90 20.96 -19.61 -8.46
N ALA A 91 20.02 -18.79 -7.99
CA ALA A 91 20.00 -17.35 -8.27
C ALA A 91 21.25 -16.63 -7.75
N SER A 92 21.63 -16.86 -6.49
CA SER A 92 22.83 -16.25 -5.90
C SER A 92 24.14 -16.74 -6.53
N GLN A 93 24.21 -18.02 -6.91
CA GLN A 93 25.35 -18.60 -7.62
C GLN A 93 25.52 -18.03 -9.03
N PHE A 94 24.42 -17.74 -9.74
CA PHE A 94 24.49 -17.07 -11.04
C PHE A 94 25.07 -15.65 -10.93
N LEU A 95 24.71 -14.92 -9.87
CA LEU A 95 25.16 -13.54 -9.66
C LEU A 95 26.62 -13.45 -9.16
N ALA A 96 27.00 -14.30 -8.21
CA ALA A 96 28.32 -14.27 -7.58
C ALA A 96 28.78 -15.68 -7.15
N PRO A 97 29.28 -16.51 -8.10
CA PRO A 97 29.58 -17.93 -7.84
C PRO A 97 30.68 -18.15 -6.80
N ASP A 98 31.63 -17.22 -6.69
CA ASP A 98 32.79 -17.32 -5.79
C ASP A 98 32.53 -16.74 -4.39
N LEU A 99 31.34 -16.15 -4.17
CA LEU A 99 31.00 -15.52 -2.89
C LEU A 99 31.03 -16.58 -1.76
N PRO A 100 31.78 -16.34 -0.66
CA PRO A 100 31.88 -17.31 0.43
C PRO A 100 30.52 -17.75 0.98
N ALA A 101 29.57 -16.81 1.11
CA ALA A 101 28.25 -17.10 1.64
C ALA A 101 27.40 -18.01 0.73
N VAL A 102 27.61 -17.96 -0.59
CA VAL A 102 26.99 -18.86 -1.58
C VAL A 102 27.58 -20.26 -1.47
N ARG A 103 28.91 -20.36 -1.31
CA ARG A 103 29.60 -21.65 -1.10
C ARG A 103 29.14 -22.32 0.19
N GLU A 104 29.02 -21.56 1.28
CA GLU A 104 28.51 -22.05 2.56
C GLU A 104 27.06 -22.53 2.44
N LEU A 105 26.18 -21.76 1.77
CA LEU A 105 24.80 -22.20 1.54
C LEU A 105 24.73 -23.47 0.68
N ARG A 106 25.59 -23.59 -0.34
CA ARG A 106 25.70 -24.81 -1.16
C ARG A 106 26.13 -26.01 -0.32
N GLU A 107 27.14 -25.83 0.52
CA GLU A 107 27.64 -26.87 1.41
C GLU A 107 26.56 -27.32 2.38
N LEU A 108 25.87 -26.38 3.04
CA LEU A 108 24.74 -26.66 3.94
C LEU A 108 23.64 -27.48 3.26
N LEU A 109 23.26 -27.10 2.04
CA LEU A 109 22.24 -27.81 1.27
C LEU A 109 22.71 -29.19 0.78
N THR A 110 24.01 -29.38 0.57
CA THR A 110 24.58 -30.66 0.10
C THR A 110 24.79 -31.64 1.25
N THR A 111 25.20 -31.16 2.43
CA THR A 111 25.44 -32.00 3.60
C THR A 111 24.16 -32.36 4.34
N GLY A 112 23.07 -31.60 4.11
CA GLY A 112 21.82 -31.77 4.83
C GLY A 112 21.90 -31.33 6.30
N GLN A 113 22.97 -30.62 6.70
CA GLN A 113 23.12 -30.16 8.08
C GLN A 113 22.21 -28.96 8.36
N LYS A 114 21.25 -29.21 9.26
CA LYS A 114 20.60 -28.27 10.18
C LYS A 114 21.56 -27.21 10.76
N PRO A 115 21.47 -25.88 10.51
CA PRO A 115 22.23 -24.94 11.35
C PRO A 115 21.76 -25.04 12.80
N ASP A 116 22.66 -25.35 13.75
CA ASP A 116 22.39 -25.47 15.20
C ASP A 116 21.78 -24.21 15.86
N THR A 117 21.71 -23.09 15.13
CA THR A 117 21.35 -21.78 15.68
C THR A 117 19.86 -21.47 15.65
N LEU A 118 19.04 -22.34 15.05
CA LEU A 118 17.59 -22.21 15.04
C LEU A 118 17.01 -23.40 15.81
N SER A 119 16.63 -23.14 17.06
CA SER A 119 16.04 -24.12 17.99
C SER A 119 15.02 -25.01 17.28
N ASP A 120 15.11 -26.32 17.50
CA ASP A 120 14.20 -27.35 16.96
C ASP A 120 12.72 -27.14 17.35
N GLU A 121 12.40 -26.12 18.16
CA GLU A 121 11.05 -25.57 18.32
C GLU A 121 10.58 -24.72 17.13
N ALA A 122 11.14 -24.93 15.94
CA ALA A 122 10.36 -24.66 14.75
C ALA A 122 9.06 -25.48 14.89
N PRO A 123 7.86 -24.86 14.80
CA PRO A 123 6.61 -25.62 14.82
C PRO A 123 6.79 -26.78 13.83
N PRO A 124 6.45 -28.02 14.23
CA PRO A 124 6.71 -29.19 13.41
C PRO A 124 6.23 -28.87 12.00
N VAL A 125 7.19 -28.71 11.09
CA VAL A 125 6.95 -28.66 9.67
C VAL A 125 6.56 -30.09 9.39
N GLY A 126 5.28 -30.40 9.66
CA GLY A 126 4.71 -31.71 9.45
C GLY A 126 5.13 -32.15 8.07
N ASP A 127 5.64 -33.39 7.97
CA ASP A 127 6.16 -34.01 6.74
C ASP A 127 5.57 -33.29 5.54
N SER A 128 6.35 -32.40 4.95
CA SER A 128 5.84 -31.47 3.96
C SER A 128 5.43 -32.32 2.78
N GLU A 129 4.14 -32.68 2.75
CA GLU A 129 3.48 -33.22 1.57
C GLU A 129 3.96 -32.33 0.43
N GLU A 130 4.62 -32.95 -0.56
CA GLU A 130 5.11 -32.26 -1.75
C GLU A 130 4.01 -31.28 -2.17
N THR A 131 4.27 -29.99 -2.00
CA THR A 131 3.25 -28.98 -2.23
C THR A 131 2.90 -29.09 -3.70
N ASP A 132 1.70 -29.56 -3.98
CA ASP A 132 1.22 -29.76 -5.34
C ASP A 132 1.04 -28.38 -5.98
N PHE A 133 2.09 -27.90 -6.65
CA PHE A 133 2.10 -26.58 -7.25
C PHE A 133 1.10 -26.47 -8.42
N ASP A 134 0.76 -27.59 -9.08
CA ASP A 134 -0.30 -27.61 -10.10
C ASP A 134 -1.65 -27.30 -9.44
N ALA A 135 -1.96 -27.97 -8.32
CA ALA A 135 -3.18 -27.69 -7.55
C ALA A 135 -3.21 -26.25 -7.01
N LEU A 136 -2.07 -25.72 -6.56
CA LEU A 136 -1.95 -24.34 -6.10
C LEU A 136 -2.15 -23.33 -7.25
N TYR A 137 -1.65 -23.62 -8.45
CA TYR A 137 -1.87 -22.81 -9.64
C TYR A 137 -3.35 -22.75 -10.00
N ASP A 138 -4.02 -23.90 -10.05
CA ASP A 138 -5.46 -23.99 -10.35
C ASP A 138 -6.32 -23.27 -9.30
N GLU A 139 -5.97 -23.41 -8.00
CA GLU A 139 -6.63 -22.69 -6.92
C GLU A 139 -6.44 -21.18 -7.06
N LEU A 140 -5.22 -20.73 -7.38
CA LEU A 140 -4.90 -19.33 -7.62
C LEU A 140 -5.67 -18.75 -8.80
N GLU A 141 -5.73 -19.47 -9.91
CA GLU A 141 -6.53 -19.05 -11.07
C GLU A 141 -8.00 -18.88 -10.68
N LYS A 142 -8.56 -19.86 -9.96
CA LYS A 142 -9.94 -19.81 -9.49
C LYS A 142 -10.20 -18.65 -8.53
N MET A 143 -9.26 -18.35 -7.62
CA MET A 143 -9.34 -17.18 -6.73
C MET A 143 -9.38 -15.88 -7.53
N ILE A 144 -8.49 -15.74 -8.53
CA ILE A 144 -8.46 -14.55 -9.40
C ILE A 144 -9.77 -14.41 -10.18
N GLN A 145 -10.28 -15.49 -10.76
CA GLN A 145 -11.54 -15.48 -11.50
C GLN A 145 -12.74 -15.11 -10.60
N THR A 146 -12.76 -15.62 -9.36
CA THR A 146 -13.81 -15.29 -8.38
C THR A 146 -13.80 -13.81 -8.02
N GLU A 147 -12.63 -13.24 -7.79
CA GLU A 147 -12.51 -11.80 -7.49
C GLU A 147 -12.77 -10.93 -8.72
N LEU A 148 -12.42 -11.39 -9.92
CA LEU A 148 -12.78 -10.71 -11.16
C LEU A 148 -14.31 -10.63 -11.33
N GLN A 149 -15.02 -11.74 -11.08
CA GLN A 149 -16.49 -11.76 -11.12
C GLN A 149 -17.10 -10.83 -10.07
N PHE A 150 -16.53 -10.80 -8.85
CA PHE A 150 -16.96 -9.88 -7.81
C PHE A 150 -16.78 -8.42 -8.22
N VAL A 151 -15.61 -8.05 -8.75
CA VAL A 151 -15.31 -6.70 -9.24
C VAL A 151 -16.24 -6.31 -10.39
N MET A 152 -16.53 -7.22 -11.33
CA MET A 152 -17.43 -6.96 -12.45
C MET A 152 -18.89 -6.85 -12.02
N GLY A 153 -19.31 -7.56 -10.97
CA GLY A 153 -20.66 -7.50 -10.41
C GLY A 153 -20.87 -6.36 -9.40
N MET A 154 -19.81 -5.64 -9.03
CA MET A 154 -19.87 -4.56 -8.05
C MET A 154 -20.58 -3.34 -8.63
N ASN A 155 -21.82 -3.13 -8.20
CA ASN A 155 -22.62 -1.95 -8.53
C ASN A 155 -22.31 -0.81 -7.54
N LEU A 156 -21.11 -0.26 -7.60
CA LEU A 156 -20.74 0.92 -6.82
C LEU A 156 -20.52 2.11 -7.75
N ASP A 157 -21.27 3.19 -7.51
CA ASP A 157 -21.05 4.46 -8.21
C ASP A 157 -19.66 4.99 -7.86
N LEU A 158 -18.86 5.34 -8.87
CA LEU A 158 -17.48 5.80 -8.69
C LEU A 158 -17.40 7.31 -8.43
N LYS A 159 -18.43 7.86 -7.79
CA LYS A 159 -18.51 9.26 -7.40
C LYS A 159 -18.42 9.35 -5.90
N PRO A 160 -17.57 10.25 -5.35
CA PRO A 160 -17.53 10.48 -3.91
C PRO A 160 -18.93 10.86 -3.39
N SER A 161 -19.29 10.34 -2.22
CA SER A 161 -20.57 10.61 -1.56
C SER A 161 -20.38 10.77 -0.07
N THR A 162 -21.15 11.68 0.54
CA THR A 162 -21.18 11.89 2.01
C THR A 162 -22.23 11.02 2.69
N GLU A 163 -22.95 10.17 1.96
CA GLU A 163 -24.00 9.31 2.53
C GLU A 163 -23.38 8.18 3.38
N PRO A 164 -23.78 8.04 4.66
CA PRO A 164 -23.17 7.06 5.56
C PRO A 164 -23.25 5.61 5.09
N ASP A 165 -24.40 5.21 4.52
CA ASP A 165 -24.62 3.85 4.01
C ASP A 165 -23.69 3.55 2.82
N TRP A 166 -23.44 4.55 1.96
CA TRP A 166 -22.53 4.43 0.85
C TRP A 166 -21.07 4.32 1.31
N ILE A 167 -20.67 5.12 2.30
CA ILE A 167 -19.32 5.06 2.90
C ILE A 167 -19.07 3.68 3.51
N ALA A 168 -20.04 3.16 4.28
CA ALA A 168 -19.95 1.84 4.88
C ALA A 168 -19.79 0.74 3.82
N ALA A 169 -20.56 0.81 2.73
CA ALA A 169 -20.44 -0.14 1.61
C ALA A 169 -19.09 -0.04 0.90
N LEU A 170 -18.58 1.18 0.65
CA LEU A 170 -17.25 1.39 0.07
C LEU A 170 -16.15 0.78 0.94
N ASP A 171 -16.21 1.01 2.25
CA ASP A 171 -15.23 0.48 3.20
C ASP A 171 -15.26 -1.04 3.29
N GLU A 172 -16.46 -1.65 3.28
CA GLU A 172 -16.62 -3.10 3.25
C GLU A 172 -15.98 -3.70 1.99
N HIS A 173 -16.26 -3.12 0.82
CA HIS A 173 -15.69 -3.54 -0.45
C HIS A 173 -14.16 -3.37 -0.49
N LEU A 174 -13.64 -2.25 0.00
CA LEU A 174 -12.20 -2.00 0.09
C LEU A 174 -11.50 -3.00 1.01
N LYS A 175 -12.07 -3.24 2.18
CA LYS A 175 -11.52 -4.20 3.15
C LYS A 175 -11.42 -5.59 2.53
N ARG A 176 -12.50 -6.06 1.91
CA ARG A 176 -12.53 -7.35 1.22
C ARG A 176 -11.47 -7.41 0.10
N LEU A 177 -11.46 -6.44 -0.81
CA LEU A 177 -10.53 -6.44 -1.95
C LEU A 177 -9.06 -6.37 -1.53
N ARG A 178 -8.73 -5.63 -0.46
CA ARG A 178 -7.37 -5.60 0.09
C ARG A 178 -6.94 -6.97 0.60
N GLN A 179 -7.81 -7.63 1.35
CA GLN A 179 -7.54 -8.96 1.89
C GLN A 179 -7.37 -10.00 0.78
N SER A 180 -8.28 -10.04 -0.21
CA SER A 180 -8.17 -10.97 -1.33
C SER A 180 -6.96 -10.66 -2.22
N SER A 181 -6.70 -9.38 -2.50
CA SER A 181 -5.54 -8.95 -3.29
C SER A 181 -4.21 -9.31 -2.62
N MET A 182 -4.12 -9.21 -1.28
CA MET A 182 -2.94 -9.61 -0.52
C MET A 182 -2.71 -11.12 -0.64
N LEU A 183 -3.74 -11.93 -0.38
CA LEU A 183 -3.67 -13.39 -0.48
C LEU A 183 -3.30 -13.85 -1.90
N ILE A 184 -3.94 -13.30 -2.92
CA ILE A 184 -3.63 -13.60 -4.33
C ILE A 184 -2.18 -13.22 -4.63
N SER A 185 -1.70 -12.07 -4.16
CA SER A 185 -0.31 -11.63 -4.41
C SER A 185 0.72 -12.54 -3.73
N GLU A 186 0.43 -13.05 -2.53
CA GLU A 186 1.26 -14.01 -1.81
C GLU A 186 1.31 -15.36 -2.54
N ASN A 187 0.14 -15.90 -2.90
CA ASN A 187 0.05 -17.17 -3.63
C ASN A 187 0.65 -17.07 -5.03
N LEU A 188 0.44 -15.94 -5.71
CA LEU A 188 1.04 -15.68 -7.00
C LEU A 188 2.55 -15.64 -6.89
N HIS A 189 3.11 -15.06 -5.81
CA HIS A 189 4.54 -15.15 -5.57
C HIS A 189 5.02 -16.59 -5.35
N LEU A 190 4.27 -17.40 -4.60
CA LEU A 190 4.58 -18.81 -4.37
C LEU A 190 4.54 -19.63 -5.66
N VAL A 191 3.59 -19.37 -6.55
CA VAL A 191 3.46 -20.06 -7.84
C VAL A 191 4.51 -19.59 -8.85
N ASP A 192 4.91 -18.30 -8.82
CA ASP A 192 6.01 -17.72 -9.62
C ASP A 192 7.37 -18.35 -9.26
N LEU A 193 7.44 -18.95 -8.06
CA LEU A 193 7.92 -20.31 -7.77
C LEU A 193 8.44 -21.18 -8.92
N GLU A 194 7.50 -21.90 -9.50
CA GLU A 194 7.73 -23.03 -10.38
C GLU A 194 7.19 -22.76 -11.79
N PHE A 195 6.23 -21.85 -11.92
CA PHE A 195 5.55 -21.55 -13.17
C PHE A 195 5.79 -20.12 -13.64
N ASP A 196 5.67 -19.90 -14.96
CA ASP A 196 5.51 -18.55 -15.51
C ASP A 196 4.10 -18.05 -15.19
N THR A 197 3.98 -17.11 -14.26
CA THR A 197 2.69 -16.55 -13.83
C THR A 197 2.26 -15.32 -14.64
N SER A 198 2.87 -15.05 -15.80
CA SER A 198 2.57 -13.86 -16.60
C SER A 198 1.07 -13.77 -16.98
N GLU A 199 0.44 -14.89 -17.31
CA GLU A 199 -0.99 -14.94 -17.64
C GLU A 199 -1.88 -14.65 -16.41
N LEU A 200 -1.58 -15.26 -15.25
CA LEU A 200 -2.28 -14.98 -13.99
C LEU A 200 -2.14 -13.52 -13.55
N LYS A 201 -0.93 -12.95 -13.68
CA LYS A 201 -0.68 -11.52 -13.42
C LYS A 201 -1.51 -10.64 -14.35
N GLN A 202 -1.61 -10.99 -15.64
CA GLN A 202 -2.45 -10.26 -16.59
C GLN A 202 -3.94 -10.36 -16.24
N LEU A 203 -4.39 -11.55 -15.82
CA LEU A 203 -5.77 -11.79 -15.40
C LEU A 203 -6.13 -11.04 -14.11
N PHE A 204 -5.17 -10.90 -13.19
CA PHE A 204 -5.36 -10.22 -11.91
C PHE A 204 -5.33 -8.68 -12.01
N ARG A 205 -4.66 -8.13 -13.02
CA ARG A 205 -4.49 -6.68 -13.21
C ARG A 205 -5.78 -5.84 -13.13
N PRO A 206 -6.94 -6.25 -13.66
CA PRO A 206 -8.19 -5.50 -13.52
C PRO A 206 -8.65 -5.36 -12.06
N VAL A 207 -8.42 -6.38 -11.22
CA VAL A 207 -8.74 -6.35 -9.79
C VAL A 207 -7.87 -5.32 -9.07
N GLU A 208 -6.55 -5.31 -9.34
CA GLU A 208 -5.63 -4.31 -8.78
C GLU A 208 -6.01 -2.88 -9.21
N GLN A 209 -6.38 -2.69 -10.47
CA GLN A 209 -6.83 -1.40 -10.99
C GLN A 209 -8.10 -0.93 -10.29
N ARG A 210 -9.08 -1.83 -10.08
CA ARG A 210 -10.30 -1.52 -9.35
C ARG A 210 -10.01 -1.16 -7.90
N LEU A 211 -9.18 -1.94 -7.21
CA LEU A 211 -8.79 -1.65 -5.84
C LEU A 211 -8.20 -0.24 -5.74
N LYS A 212 -7.24 0.11 -6.60
CA LYS A 212 -6.65 1.44 -6.63
C LYS A 212 -7.67 2.56 -6.89
N GLN A 213 -8.66 2.33 -7.76
CA GLN A 213 -9.75 3.29 -7.99
C GLN A 213 -10.58 3.52 -6.73
N LEU A 214 -10.95 2.44 -6.02
CA LEU A 214 -11.72 2.53 -4.78
C LEU A 214 -10.92 3.19 -3.66
N GLU A 215 -9.61 2.97 -3.59
CA GLU A 215 -8.76 3.62 -2.59
C GLU A 215 -8.70 5.13 -2.81
N ASN A 216 -8.53 5.55 -4.06
CA ASN A 216 -8.61 6.97 -4.41
C ASN A 216 -9.99 7.55 -4.08
N LEU A 217 -11.06 6.83 -4.40
CA LEU A 217 -12.43 7.23 -4.12
C LEU A 217 -12.69 7.40 -2.62
N SER A 218 -12.19 6.50 -1.79
CA SER A 218 -12.25 6.59 -0.32
C SER A 218 -11.50 7.82 0.20
N ILE A 219 -10.30 8.09 -0.32
CA ILE A 219 -9.55 9.31 0.05
C ILE A 219 -10.34 10.57 -0.29
N GLN A 220 -10.94 10.66 -1.47
CA GLN A 220 -11.73 11.85 -1.86
C GLN A 220 -13.01 11.98 -1.03
N THR A 221 -13.68 10.86 -0.76
CA THR A 221 -14.85 10.81 0.11
C THR A 221 -14.52 11.33 1.51
N GLN A 222 -13.40 10.89 2.08
CA GLN A 222 -12.95 11.34 3.39
C GLN A 222 -12.72 12.86 3.40
N LYS A 223 -12.03 13.40 2.38
CA LYS A 223 -11.78 14.85 2.29
C LYS A 223 -13.07 15.66 2.22
N ILE A 224 -14.06 15.21 1.44
CA ILE A 224 -15.38 15.87 1.33
C ILE A 224 -16.11 15.79 2.68
N SER A 225 -16.09 14.64 3.35
CA SER A 225 -16.68 14.46 4.68
C SER A 225 -16.01 15.34 5.74
N ASP A 226 -14.69 15.49 5.69
CA ASP A 226 -13.92 16.35 6.59
C ASP A 226 -14.28 17.82 6.37
N LEU A 227 -14.38 18.26 5.11
CA LEU A 227 -14.79 19.62 4.77
C LEU A 227 -16.23 19.90 5.23
N LEU A 228 -17.15 18.95 5.00
CA LEU A 228 -18.53 19.06 5.49
C LEU A 228 -18.58 19.22 7.01
N THR A 229 -17.78 18.43 7.73
CA THR A 229 -17.69 18.51 9.19
C THR A 229 -17.15 19.87 9.65
N GLN A 230 -16.14 20.40 8.94
CA GLN A 230 -15.60 21.74 9.21
C GLN A 230 -16.67 22.82 9.01
N ILE A 231 -17.37 22.83 7.87
CA ILE A 231 -18.44 23.79 7.57
C ILE A 231 -19.53 23.73 8.65
N LEU A 232 -19.99 22.54 9.03
CA LEU A 232 -21.01 22.37 10.06
C LEU A 232 -20.54 22.87 11.45
N SER A 233 -19.27 22.64 11.79
CA SER A 233 -18.70 23.12 13.04
C SER A 233 -18.59 24.65 13.08
N THR A 234 -18.19 25.27 11.96
CA THR A 234 -18.14 26.72 11.82
C THR A 234 -19.54 27.32 11.85
N LEU A 235 -20.52 26.68 11.22
CA LEU A 235 -21.92 27.10 11.27
C LEU A 235 -22.47 27.07 12.70
N ALA A 236 -22.19 26.01 13.47
CA ALA A 236 -22.57 25.93 14.87
C ALA A 236 -21.89 27.00 15.74
N LEU A 237 -20.62 27.33 15.44
CA LEU A 237 -19.89 28.41 16.11
C LEU A 237 -20.54 29.78 15.82
N VAL A 238 -20.84 30.07 14.55
CA VAL A 238 -21.53 31.29 14.13
C VAL A 238 -22.89 31.42 14.81
N ASP A 239 -23.67 30.33 14.87
CA ASP A 239 -24.95 30.31 15.57
C ASP A 239 -24.81 30.60 17.07
N ALA A 240 -23.79 30.05 17.72
CA ALA A 240 -23.51 30.35 19.12
C ALA A 240 -23.17 31.83 19.32
N GLN A 241 -22.33 32.40 18.45
CA GLN A 241 -21.93 33.81 18.52
C GLN A 241 -23.08 34.77 18.22
N LEU A 242 -23.96 34.45 17.27
CA LEU A 242 -25.16 35.23 16.97
C LEU A 242 -26.12 35.34 18.16
N ASN A 243 -26.07 34.39 19.08
CA ASN A 243 -26.88 34.37 20.30
C ASN A 243 -26.22 35.11 21.48
N HIS A 244 -24.92 35.39 21.42
CA HIS A 244 -24.19 36.17 22.41
C HIS A 244 -24.12 37.65 21.97
N SER A 245 -24.34 38.59 22.89
CA SER A 245 -24.33 40.03 22.55
C SER A 245 -22.93 40.63 22.40
N ASN A 246 -21.87 39.84 22.53
CA ASN A 246 -20.50 40.32 22.53
C ASN A 246 -19.85 39.99 21.19
N PHE A 247 -20.00 40.91 20.23
CA PHE A 247 -19.48 40.73 18.88
C PHE A 247 -18.08 41.36 18.77
N GLY A 248 -17.07 40.54 18.44
CA GLY A 248 -15.72 41.03 18.15
C GLY A 248 -15.41 40.96 16.66
N GLU A 249 -15.06 42.10 16.05
CA GLU A 249 -14.68 42.20 14.63
C GLU A 249 -13.56 41.22 14.24
N THR A 250 -12.59 41.03 15.13
CA THR A 250 -11.45 40.11 14.90
C THR A 250 -11.89 38.65 14.75
N HIS A 251 -12.97 38.23 15.41
CA HIS A 251 -13.47 36.87 15.28
C HIS A 251 -14.24 36.70 13.96
N LEU A 252 -14.97 37.73 13.54
CA LEU A 252 -15.67 37.76 12.26
C LEU A 252 -14.67 37.64 11.09
N GLU A 253 -13.60 38.46 11.08
CA GLU A 253 -12.55 38.40 10.05
C GLU A 253 -11.95 37.00 9.93
N SER A 254 -11.61 36.37 11.06
CA SER A 254 -11.07 35.01 11.05
C SER A 254 -12.01 33.96 10.49
N ILE A 255 -13.33 34.13 10.62
CA ILE A 255 -14.32 33.19 10.06
C ILE A 255 -14.56 33.48 8.58
N LEU A 256 -14.48 34.75 8.15
CA LEU A 256 -14.52 35.11 6.73
C LEU A 256 -13.35 34.49 5.97
N ASP A 257 -12.13 34.57 6.52
CA ASP A 257 -10.94 33.90 5.95
C ASP A 257 -11.15 32.38 5.82
N GLN A 258 -11.87 31.76 6.76
CA GLN A 258 -12.22 30.34 6.66
C GLN A 258 -13.27 30.08 5.58
N CYS A 259 -14.24 30.97 5.41
CA CYS A 259 -15.27 30.84 4.37
C CYS A 259 -14.66 30.92 2.97
N ASP A 260 -13.64 31.76 2.76
CA ASP A 260 -12.87 31.81 1.51
C ASP A 260 -12.15 30.47 1.27
N GLY A 261 -11.48 29.94 2.29
CA GLY A 261 -10.83 28.63 2.21
C GLY A 261 -11.79 27.46 1.97
N PHE A 262 -13.06 27.56 2.40
CA PHE A 262 -14.09 26.59 2.06
C PHE A 262 -14.56 26.72 0.61
N ALA A 263 -14.77 27.95 0.12
CA ALA A 263 -15.15 28.20 -1.28
C ALA A 263 -14.10 27.62 -2.24
N ASP A 264 -12.82 27.91 -2.00
CA ASP A 264 -11.71 27.40 -2.82
C ASP A 264 -11.73 25.85 -2.89
N GLN A 265 -11.96 25.18 -1.75
CA GLN A 265 -12.01 23.72 -1.71
C GLN A 265 -13.25 23.15 -2.41
N ILE A 266 -14.41 23.82 -2.31
CA ILE A 266 -15.63 23.43 -3.01
C ILE A 266 -15.44 23.53 -4.52
N ASP A 267 -14.86 24.65 -5.00
CA ASP A 267 -14.54 24.87 -6.41
C ASP A 267 -13.53 23.83 -6.93
N ASP A 268 -12.51 23.51 -6.13
CA ASP A 268 -11.55 22.45 -6.45
C ASP A 268 -12.22 21.08 -6.60
N PHE A 269 -13.19 20.74 -5.76
CA PHE A 269 -13.96 19.48 -5.90
C PHE A 269 -14.92 19.51 -7.10
N GLN A 270 -15.54 20.66 -7.37
CA GLN A 270 -16.42 20.84 -8.53
C GLN A 270 -15.65 20.69 -9.84
N SER A 271 -14.46 21.29 -9.93
CA SER A 271 -13.60 21.21 -11.11
C SER A 271 -13.12 19.79 -11.42
N GLN A 272 -13.05 18.93 -10.39
CA GLN A 272 -12.77 17.50 -10.51
C GLN A 272 -14.01 16.66 -10.90
N GLY A 273 -15.18 17.28 -11.00
CA GLY A 273 -16.44 16.64 -11.40
C GLY A 273 -17.12 15.84 -10.29
N TYR A 274 -16.80 16.12 -9.02
CA TYR A 274 -17.45 15.46 -7.89
C TYR A 274 -18.83 16.05 -7.58
N SER A 275 -19.70 15.23 -6.99
CA SER A 275 -21.00 15.69 -6.51
C SER A 275 -20.81 16.43 -5.18
N ILE A 276 -20.97 17.77 -5.21
CA ILE A 276 -20.75 18.64 -4.05
C ILE A 276 -22.05 19.24 -3.49
N SER A 277 -23.22 18.78 -3.93
CA SER A 277 -24.50 19.39 -3.54
C SER A 277 -24.74 19.43 -2.03
N SER A 278 -24.27 18.43 -1.28
CA SER A 278 -24.35 18.45 0.19
C SER A 278 -23.46 19.53 0.82
N LEU A 279 -22.28 19.79 0.25
CA LEU A 279 -21.40 20.87 0.69
C LEU A 279 -21.99 22.24 0.35
N GLU A 280 -22.47 22.43 -0.88
CA GLU A 280 -23.06 23.69 -1.35
C GLU A 280 -24.22 24.13 -0.45
N ILE A 281 -25.14 23.21 -0.12
CA ILE A 281 -26.28 23.51 0.76
C ILE A 281 -25.82 24.00 2.15
N GLN A 282 -24.82 23.34 2.75
CA GLN A 282 -24.34 23.73 4.08
C GLN A 282 -23.49 25.01 4.03
N TYR A 283 -22.73 25.22 2.96
CA TYR A 283 -21.95 26.42 2.75
C TYR A 283 -22.84 27.65 2.53
N GLU A 284 -23.88 27.55 1.71
CA GLU A 284 -24.88 28.61 1.52
C GLU A 284 -25.57 28.97 2.84
N ALA A 285 -25.89 27.98 3.68
CA ALA A 285 -26.43 28.21 5.01
C ALA A 285 -25.45 28.96 5.92
N LEU A 286 -24.15 28.62 5.86
CA LEU A 286 -23.09 29.33 6.59
C LEU A 286 -22.97 30.79 6.12
N VAL A 287 -22.93 31.03 4.81
CA VAL A 287 -22.86 32.38 4.24
C VAL A 287 -24.03 33.26 4.70
N ALA A 288 -25.26 32.75 4.62
CA ALA A 288 -26.44 33.49 5.09
C ALA A 288 -26.38 33.84 6.59
N LYS A 289 -25.77 32.97 7.42
CA LYS A 289 -25.56 33.24 8.85
C LYS A 289 -24.47 34.27 9.09
N MET A 290 -23.43 34.28 8.27
CA MET A 290 -22.36 35.27 8.30
C MET A 290 -22.87 36.67 7.94
N GLU A 291 -23.72 36.78 6.91
CA GLU A 291 -24.39 38.04 6.55
C GLU A 291 -25.22 38.60 7.72
N LEU A 292 -26.01 37.74 8.38
CA LEU A 292 -26.77 38.13 9.57
C LEU A 292 -25.89 38.59 10.74
N TRP A 293 -24.68 38.04 10.86
CA TRP A 293 -23.73 38.46 11.89
C TRP A 293 -23.13 39.83 11.57
N GLN A 294 -22.73 40.06 10.32
CA GLN A 294 -22.26 41.36 9.84
C GLN A 294 -23.29 42.46 10.10
N ASP A 295 -24.56 42.23 9.72
CA ASP A 295 -25.66 43.17 9.95
C ASP A 295 -25.83 43.54 11.43
N LYS A 296 -25.63 42.58 12.35
CA LYS A 296 -25.72 42.83 13.81
C LYS A 296 -24.55 43.63 14.35
N ILE A 297 -23.35 43.46 13.79
CA ILE A 297 -22.18 44.25 14.18
C ILE A 297 -22.39 45.69 13.72
N ASP A 298 -22.79 45.90 12.47
CA ASP A 298 -23.01 47.22 11.88
C ASP A 298 -24.11 48.02 12.60
N GLN A 299 -25.13 47.35 13.16
CA GLN A 299 -26.18 48.00 13.95
C GLN A 299 -25.76 48.41 15.37
N ASN A 300 -24.70 47.83 15.91
CA ASN A 300 -24.23 48.09 17.29
C ASN A 300 -23.07 49.10 17.37
N ILE A 301 -22.51 49.51 16.23
CA ILE A 301 -21.48 50.56 16.10
C ILE A 301 -22.15 51.93 15.93
#